data_AF-A0A1F9B6U4-F1
#
_entry.id   AF-A0A1F9B6U4-F1
#
_cell.length_a   1.000
_cell.length_b   1.000
_cell.length_c   1.000
_cell.angle_alpha   90.00
_cell.angle_beta   90.00
_cell.angle_gamma   90.00
#
_symmetry.space_group_name_H-M   'P 1'
#
loop_
_entity.id
_entity.type
_entity.pdbx_description
1 polymer ?
#
loop_
_entity_poly.entity_id
_entity_poly.type
_entity_poly.pdbx_seq_one_letter_code
_entity_poly.pdbx_strand_id
1 'polypeptide(L)'
;MNVKVLNVTCLSDLDFEAILGVARTGTVITYEDHPIQTGLGSLVAGVLADHGLGVRFRRMGIARYGASGKPDDLYRMEGLDVQSLVTTVSNEVQRK
;
A
#
# COMPACT_ATOMS: atom_id res chain seq x y z
N MET A 1 -16.36 -0.37 -10.08
CA MET A 1 -14.94 -0.63 -9.78
C MET A 1 -14.86 -1.90 -8.94
N ASN A 2 -13.99 -2.84 -9.30
CA ASN A 2 -13.77 -4.06 -8.52
C ASN A 2 -12.33 -4.03 -8.00
N VAL A 3 -12.14 -4.29 -6.71
CA VAL A 3 -10.84 -4.32 -6.05
C VAL A 3 -10.68 -5.64 -5.31
N LYS A 4 -9.47 -6.18 -5.32
CA LYS A 4 -9.09 -7.28 -4.44
C LYS A 4 -8.40 -6.70 -3.21
N VAL A 5 -8.76 -7.19 -2.03
CA VAL A 5 -8.14 -6.80 -0.77
C VAL A 5 -7.42 -8.01 -0.22
N LEU A 6 -6.11 -7.87 0.01
CA LEU A 6 -5.28 -8.86 0.68
C LEU A 6 -4.88 -8.28 2.04
N ASN A 7 -5.26 -8.98 3.10
CA ASN A 7 -4.81 -8.64 4.45
C ASN A 7 -3.47 -9.34 4.73
N VAL A 8 -2.44 -8.57 5.05
CA VAL A 8 -1.10 -9.10 5.35
C VAL A 8 -0.83 -8.92 6.84
N THR A 9 -0.94 -9.99 7.61
CA THR A 9 -0.87 -9.94 9.08
C THR A 9 0.51 -10.21 9.65
N CYS A 10 1.41 -10.83 8.88
CA CYS A 10 2.76 -11.19 9.32
C CYS A 10 3.78 -10.65 8.32
N LEU A 11 4.62 -9.69 8.74
CA LEU A 11 5.67 -9.12 7.89
C LEU A 11 6.98 -9.92 7.92
N SER A 12 7.22 -10.69 8.98
CA SER A 12 8.41 -11.54 9.09
C SER A 12 8.30 -12.85 8.30
N ASP A 13 7.08 -13.25 7.94
CA ASP A 13 6.79 -14.44 7.15
C ASP A 13 5.73 -14.08 6.11
N LEU A 14 6.18 -13.43 5.04
CA LEU A 14 5.31 -12.93 3.98
C LEU A 14 4.87 -14.04 3.04
N ASP A 15 3.57 -14.13 2.81
CA ASP A 15 3.00 -14.99 1.78
C ASP A 15 3.25 -14.39 0.39
N PHE A 16 4.38 -14.79 -0.22
CA PHE A 16 4.76 -14.33 -1.54
C PHE A 16 3.77 -14.77 -2.62
N GLU A 17 3.20 -15.97 -2.52
CA GLU A 17 2.24 -16.45 -3.52
C GLU A 17 0.96 -15.61 -3.53
N ALA A 18 0.48 -15.20 -2.35
CA ALA A 18 -0.63 -14.27 -2.23
C ALA A 18 -0.30 -12.90 -2.86
N ILE A 19 0.91 -12.37 -2.61
CA ILE A 19 1.39 -11.09 -3.18
C ILE A 19 1.50 -11.18 -4.70
N LEU A 20 2.14 -12.21 -5.24
CA LEU A 20 2.27 -12.46 -6.68
C LEU A 20 0.87 -12.67 -7.30
N GLY A 21 -0.04 -13.30 -6.58
CA GLY A 21 -1.44 -13.47 -6.94
C GLY A 21 -2.19 -12.17 -7.15
N VAL A 22 -2.02 -11.20 -6.24
CA VAL A 22 -2.62 -9.86 -6.41
C VAL A 22 -1.86 -9.01 -7.41
N ALA A 23 -0.54 -9.18 -7.57
CA ALA A 23 0.25 -8.44 -8.56
C ALA A 23 -0.24 -8.65 -10.01
N ARG A 24 -0.84 -9.82 -10.30
CA ARG A 24 -1.47 -10.12 -11.60
C ARG A 24 -2.64 -9.19 -11.96
N THR A 25 -3.15 -8.37 -11.04
CA THR A 25 -4.15 -7.33 -11.36
C THR A 25 -3.56 -6.13 -12.12
N GLY A 26 -2.22 -6.02 -12.17
CA GLY A 26 -1.50 -4.94 -12.85
C GLY A 26 -1.35 -3.64 -12.04
N THR A 27 -2.18 -3.44 -11.02
CA THR A 27 -2.04 -2.31 -10.08
C THR A 27 -2.10 -2.82 -8.64
N VAL A 28 -1.06 -2.53 -7.87
CA VAL A 28 -0.91 -2.91 -6.47
C VAL A 28 -0.77 -1.64 -5.63
N ILE A 29 -1.57 -1.56 -4.57
CA ILE A 29 -1.54 -0.45 -3.61
C ILE A 29 -1.35 -1.06 -2.23
N THR A 30 -0.27 -0.70 -1.52
CA THR A 30 -0.14 -1.03 -0.09
C THR A 30 -0.70 0.09 0.76
N TYR A 31 -1.28 -0.28 1.89
CA TYR A 31 -1.82 0.63 2.89
C TYR A 31 -1.35 0.17 4.27
N GLU A 32 -0.64 1.04 4.98
CA GLU A 32 -0.04 0.72 6.27
C GLU A 32 0.00 1.95 7.18
N ASP A 33 -0.22 1.75 8.48
CA ASP A 33 0.05 2.76 9.51
C ASP A 33 1.50 2.64 10.00
N HIS A 34 2.43 2.74 9.05
CA HIS A 34 3.86 2.52 9.28
C HIS A 34 4.69 3.33 8.27
N PRO A 35 5.97 3.67 8.57
CA PRO A 35 6.88 4.27 7.60
C PRO A 35 6.95 3.53 6.26
N ILE A 36 6.67 4.26 5.18
CA ILE A 36 6.66 3.71 3.80
C ILE A 36 8.02 3.20 3.32
N GLN A 37 9.11 3.64 3.97
CA GLN A 37 10.48 3.27 3.60
C GLN A 37 10.91 1.92 4.18
N THR A 38 10.25 1.43 5.24
CA THR A 38 10.69 0.21 5.95
C THR A 38 9.59 -0.81 6.17
N GLY A 39 8.32 -0.45 5.95
CA GLY A 39 7.19 -1.33 6.23
C GLY A 39 6.76 -2.23 5.07
N LEU A 40 5.46 -2.58 5.06
CA LEU A 40 4.83 -3.49 4.11
C LEU A 40 5.09 -3.09 2.67
N GLY A 41 4.98 -1.80 2.34
CA GLY A 41 5.23 -1.27 1.01
C GLY A 41 6.64 -1.58 0.52
N SER A 42 7.65 -1.48 1.37
CA SER A 42 9.03 -1.79 1.02
C SER A 42 9.26 -3.28 0.84
N LEU A 43 8.65 -4.12 1.68
CA LEU A 43 8.76 -5.57 1.55
C LEU A 43 8.08 -6.07 0.27
N VAL A 44 6.86 -5.59 -0.03
CA VAL A 44 6.15 -5.91 -1.27
C VAL A 44 6.94 -5.42 -2.49
N ALA A 45 7.58 -4.24 -2.41
CA ALA A 45 8.46 -3.76 -3.49
C ALA A 45 9.59 -4.74 -3.78
N GLY A 46 10.23 -5.28 -2.73
CA GLY A 46 11.27 -6.30 -2.84
C GLY A 46 10.75 -7.55 -3.56
N VAL A 47 9.62 -8.10 -3.10
CA VAL A 47 8.98 -9.28 -3.73
C VAL A 47 8.70 -9.04 -5.21
N LEU A 48 8.14 -7.88 -5.58
CA LEU A 48 7.84 -7.54 -6.97
C LEU A 48 9.12 -7.43 -7.81
N ALA A 49 10.17 -6.80 -7.28
CA ALA A 49 11.45 -6.63 -7.96
C ALA A 49 12.19 -7.96 -8.14
N ASP A 50 12.26 -8.78 -7.09
CA ASP A 50 12.95 -10.09 -7.10
C ASP A 50 12.32 -11.06 -8.11
N HIS A 51 11.01 -10.93 -8.36
CA HIS A 51 10.28 -11.73 -9.34
C HIS A 51 10.15 -11.06 -10.72
N GLY A 52 10.76 -9.89 -10.92
CA GLY A 52 10.74 -9.19 -12.22
C GLY A 52 9.36 -8.71 -12.66
N LEU A 53 8.44 -8.43 -11.73
CA LEU A 53 7.07 -8.04 -12.03
C LEU A 53 6.95 -6.52 -12.21
N GLY A 54 6.77 -6.09 -13.46
CA GLY A 54 6.43 -4.72 -13.80
C GLY A 54 4.94 -4.44 -13.56
N VAL A 55 4.60 -3.95 -12.37
CA VAL A 55 3.24 -3.51 -12.01
C VAL A 55 3.22 -2.04 -11.68
N ARG A 56 2.05 -1.40 -11.84
CA ARG A 56 1.83 -0.09 -11.24
C ARG A 56 1.78 -0.27 -9.73
N PHE A 57 2.72 0.36 -9.03
CA PHE A 57 2.86 0.18 -7.59
C PHE A 57 2.76 1.50 -6.84
N ARG A 58 1.80 1.59 -5.90
CA ARG A 58 1.60 2.74 -5.02
C ARG A 58 1.74 2.29 -3.57
N ARG A 59 2.45 3.07 -2.77
CA ARG A 59 2.54 2.87 -1.32
C ARG A 59 1.81 3.99 -0.60
N MET A 60 0.95 3.64 0.33
CA MET A 60 0.30 4.55 1.27
C MET A 60 0.73 4.19 2.68
N GLY A 61 1.30 5.15 3.39
CA GLY A 61 1.71 5.01 4.78
C GLY A 61 2.35 6.29 5.28
N ILE A 62 3.04 6.22 6.40
CA ILE A 62 3.63 7.37 7.06
C ILE A 62 4.87 7.83 6.28
N ALA A 63 4.87 9.07 5.80
CA ALA A 63 5.91 9.59 4.92
C ALA A 63 6.90 10.54 5.61
N ARG A 64 6.55 11.01 6.81
CA ARG A 64 7.31 12.00 7.57
C ARG A 64 7.24 11.71 9.07
N TYR A 65 7.97 12.51 9.84
CA TYR A 65 7.93 12.41 11.30
C TYR A 65 6.50 12.65 11.82
N GLY A 66 6.05 11.80 12.74
CA GLY A 66 4.70 11.84 13.29
C GLY A 66 4.46 13.09 14.13
N ALA A 67 3.25 13.65 14.00
CA ALA A 67 2.78 14.73 14.87
C ALA A 67 1.98 14.17 16.05
N SER A 68 1.79 14.98 17.09
CA SER A 68 0.85 14.69 18.17
C SER A 68 -0.52 15.24 17.83
N GLY A 69 -1.57 14.42 17.98
CA GLY A 69 -2.93 14.83 17.63
C GLY A 69 -3.94 13.71 17.82
N LYS A 70 -5.18 13.96 17.42
CA LYS A 70 -6.22 12.92 17.39
C LYS A 70 -5.95 11.96 16.22
N PRO A 71 -6.22 10.65 16.35
CA PRO A 71 -5.95 9.67 15.29
C PRO A 71 -6.53 10.07 13.92
N ASP A 72 -7.79 10.53 13.87
CA ASP A 72 -8.42 10.93 12.61
C ASP A 72 -7.72 12.12 11.93
N ASP A 73 -7.18 13.06 12.71
CA ASP A 73 -6.43 14.20 12.18
C ASP A 73 -5.06 13.74 11.68
N LEU A 74 -4.40 12.83 12.39
CA LEU A 74 -3.12 12.24 11.99
C LEU A 74 -3.26 11.43 10.69
N TYR A 75 -4.29 10.59 10.58
CA TYR A 75 -4.57 9.85 9.34
C TYR A 75 -4.87 10.80 8.18
N ARG A 76 -5.65 11.87 8.40
CA ARG A 76 -5.90 12.87 7.35
C ARG A 76 -4.62 13.59 6.92
N MET A 77 -3.76 13.93 7.88
CA MET A 77 -2.47 14.55 7.58
C MET A 77 -1.60 13.64 6.70
N GLU A 78 -1.51 12.35 7.03
CA GLU A 78 -0.72 11.38 6.27
C GLU A 78 -1.43 10.85 5.00
N GLY A 79 -2.67 11.29 4.73
CA GLY A 79 -3.45 10.86 3.57
C GLY A 79 -3.94 9.42 3.67
N LEU A 80 -4.12 8.91 4.89
CA LEU A 80 -4.61 7.58 5.22
C LEU A 80 -6.09 7.56 5.62
N ASP A 81 -6.74 8.74 5.72
CA ASP A 81 -8.17 8.79 5.96
C ASP A 81 -8.98 8.21 4.77
N VAL A 82 -10.26 7.91 5.02
CA VAL A 82 -11.14 7.27 4.04
C VAL A 82 -11.19 8.04 2.71
N GLN A 83 -11.26 9.37 2.75
CA GLN A 83 -11.38 10.17 1.52
C GLN A 83 -10.09 10.12 0.71
N SER A 84 -8.94 10.21 1.38
CA SER A 84 -7.63 10.09 0.75
C SER A 84 -7.38 8.71 0.15
N LEU A 85 -7.78 7.64 0.86
CA LEU A 85 -7.71 6.27 0.35
C LEU A 85 -8.56 6.09 -0.91
N VAL A 86 -9.84 6.47 -0.88
CA VAL A 86 -10.74 6.33 -2.03
C VAL A 86 -10.22 7.12 -3.24
N THR A 87 -9.72 8.34 -3.01
CA THR A 87 -9.17 9.19 -4.07
C THR A 87 -7.93 8.56 -4.69
N THR A 88 -7.00 8.08 -3.86
CA THR A 88 -5.75 7.46 -4.33
C THR A 88 -6.04 6.20 -5.14
N VAL A 89 -6.88 5.31 -4.61
CA VAL A 89 -7.26 4.06 -5.27
C VAL A 89 -7.99 4.32 -6.59
N SER A 90 -8.90 5.30 -6.63
CA SER A 90 -9.61 5.67 -7.86
C SER A 90 -8.65 6.20 -8.93
N ASN A 91 -7.72 7.08 -8.56
CA ASN A 91 -6.75 7.67 -9.48
C ASN A 91 -5.79 6.62 -10.06
N GLU A 92 -5.26 5.73 -9.22
CA GLU A 92 -4.31 4.70 -9.65
C GLU A 92 -4.96 3.65 -10.55
N VAL A 93 -6.26 3.37 -10.37
CA VAL A 93 -7.00 2.44 -11.23
C VAL A 93 -7.45 3.08 -12.55
N GLN A 94 -7.68 4.40 -12.59
CA GLN A 94 -8.13 5.10 -13.80
C GLN A 94 -6.99 5.55 -14.73
N ARG A 95 -5.76 5.68 -14.22
CA ARG A 95 -4.59 6.00 -15.06
C ARG A 95 -4.44 4.90 -16.13
N LYS A 96 -4.41 5.27 -17.41
CA LYS A 96 -4.05 4.35 -18.49
C LYS A 96 -2.53 4.37 -18.64
#